data_AF-C3YA94-F1
#
_entry.id   AF-C3YA94-F1
#
_cell.length_a   1.000
_cell.length_b   1.000
_cell.length_c   1.000
_cell.angle_alpha   90.00
_cell.angle_beta   90.00
_cell.angle_gamma   90.00
#
_symmetry.space_group_name_H-M   'P 1'
#
loop_
_entity.id
_entity.type
_entity.pdbx_description
1 polymer ?
#
loop_
_entity_poly.entity_id
_entity_poly.type
_entity_poly.pdbx_seq_one_letter_code
_entity_poly.pdbx_strand_id
1 'polypeptide(L)'
;MKIKLSFGEIVDKASILQIKAERIYDPDKVANVKRELEALTQTWSEHGLVDMETVEEWAPLLEVNRAMWSVEEDLRAHESRGDFGDRFVSLARAVYRLNDHRTALKRAASLRLGPGINPNRSVPDYNTTKQVLTELGLSDVTGSPMEISRKCELSGRRYERVSHLMD
;
A
#
# COMPACT_ATOMS: atom_id res chain seq x y z
N MET A 1 -4.64 18.88 19.23
CA MET A 1 -4.47 19.21 17.80
C MET A 1 -5.44 18.35 16.98
N LYS A 2 -6.16 18.90 16.00
CA LYS A 2 -7.03 18.14 15.08
C LYS A 2 -6.51 18.32 13.65
N ILE A 3 -6.38 17.23 12.90
CA ILE A 3 -5.95 17.24 11.49
C ILE A 3 -7.13 16.82 10.62
N LYS A 4 -7.28 17.43 9.45
CA LYS A 4 -8.29 17.04 8.46
C LYS A 4 -7.65 16.10 7.45
N LEU A 5 -8.27 14.94 7.24
CA LEU A 5 -7.92 13.98 6.21
C LEU A 5 -9.14 13.75 5.32
N SER A 6 -8.91 13.51 4.04
CA SER A 6 -9.92 13.02 3.12
C SER A 6 -10.26 11.55 3.42
N PHE A 7 -11.44 11.09 3.00
CA PHE A 7 -11.83 9.69 3.19
C PHE A 7 -10.86 8.72 2.49
N GLY A 8 -10.39 9.05 1.29
CA GLY A 8 -9.43 8.21 0.60
C GLY A 8 -8.08 8.11 1.30
N GLU A 9 -7.62 9.17 1.98
CA GLU A 9 -6.41 9.08 2.83
C GLU A 9 -6.60 8.16 4.02
N ILE A 10 -7.81 8.12 4.59
CA ILE A 10 -8.14 7.22 5.70
C ILE A 10 -8.16 5.76 5.23
N VAL A 11 -8.85 5.47 4.13
CA VAL A 11 -8.92 4.11 3.54
C VAL A 11 -7.52 3.61 3.18
N ASP A 12 -6.72 4.46 2.55
CA ASP A 12 -5.34 4.17 2.19
C ASP A 12 -4.46 3.89 3.41
N LYS A 13 -4.52 4.73 4.44
CA LYS A 13 -3.80 4.52 5.70
C LYS A 13 -4.18 3.20 6.36
N ALA A 14 -5.47 2.87 6.41
CA ALA A 14 -5.93 1.61 6.96
C ALA A 14 -5.42 0.41 6.16
N SER A 15 -5.40 0.49 4.83
CA SER A 15 -4.86 -0.58 3.98
C SER A 15 -3.36 -0.83 4.22
N ILE A 16 -2.58 0.24 4.50
CA ILE A 16 -1.16 0.12 4.88
C ILE A 16 -1.01 -0.53 6.25
N LEU A 17 -1.80 -0.11 7.23
CA LEU A 17 -1.76 -0.70 8.57
C LEU A 17 -2.14 -2.18 8.55
N GLN A 18 -3.12 -2.57 7.73
CA GLN A 18 -3.47 -3.97 7.49
C GLN A 18 -2.26 -4.76 6.94
N ILE A 19 -1.58 -4.24 5.91
CA ILE A 19 -0.38 -4.89 5.35
C ILE A 19 0.75 -4.96 6.38
N LYS A 20 0.98 -3.89 7.14
CA LYS A 20 1.98 -3.85 8.21
C LYS A 20 1.69 -4.92 9.27
N ALA A 21 0.42 -5.11 9.65
CA ALA A 21 0.01 -6.12 10.62
C ALA A 21 0.22 -7.56 10.11
N GLU A 22 0.17 -7.77 8.79
CA GLU A 22 0.40 -9.07 8.14
C GLU A 22 1.88 -9.36 7.89
N ARG A 23 2.72 -8.33 7.63
CA ARG A 23 4.11 -8.50 7.18
C ARG A 23 5.18 -8.23 8.24
N ILE A 24 4.88 -7.51 9.33
CA ILE A 24 5.86 -7.24 10.39
C ILE A 24 5.92 -8.42 11.36
N TYR A 25 7.13 -8.83 11.75
CA TYR A 25 7.35 -9.94 12.69
C TYR A 25 7.53 -9.52 14.14
N ASP A 26 7.96 -8.28 14.37
CA ASP A 26 8.21 -7.74 15.71
C ASP A 26 6.87 -7.59 16.46
N PRO A 27 6.65 -8.33 17.56
CA PRO A 27 5.35 -8.39 18.24
C PRO A 27 4.93 -7.04 18.83
N ASP A 28 5.88 -6.22 19.31
CA ASP A 28 5.58 -4.91 19.87
C ASP A 28 5.16 -3.94 18.77
N LYS A 29 5.82 -4.00 17.60
CA LYS A 29 5.41 -3.22 16.43
C LYS A 29 4.06 -3.65 15.90
N VAL A 30 3.79 -4.96 15.82
CA VAL A 30 2.48 -5.49 15.41
C VAL A 30 1.38 -5.03 16.35
N ALA A 31 1.61 -5.08 17.67
CA ALA A 31 0.65 -4.59 18.66
C ALA A 31 0.34 -3.09 18.46
N ASN A 32 1.37 -2.28 18.18
CA ASN A 32 1.19 -0.85 17.91
C ASN A 32 0.36 -0.60 16.63
N VAL A 33 0.68 -1.31 15.53
CA VAL A 33 -0.04 -1.20 14.25
C VAL A 33 -1.51 -1.62 14.42
N LYS A 34 -1.78 -2.70 15.15
CA LYS A 34 -3.15 -3.17 15.41
C LYS A 34 -3.96 -2.15 16.21
N ARG A 35 -3.38 -1.56 17.26
CA ARG A 35 -4.05 -0.49 18.02
C ARG A 35 -4.35 0.73 17.17
N GLU A 36 -3.44 1.11 16.27
CA GLU A 36 -3.67 2.23 15.35
C GLU A 36 -4.76 1.93 14.33
N LEU A 37 -4.77 0.72 13.76
CA LEU A 37 -5.81 0.27 12.85
C LEU A 37 -7.18 0.25 13.52
N GLU A 38 -7.26 -0.31 14.74
CA GLU A 38 -8.50 -0.36 15.54
C GLU A 38 -9.04 1.03 15.85
N ALA A 39 -8.18 1.97 16.28
CA ALA A 39 -8.60 3.34 16.53
C ALA A 39 -9.14 4.03 15.26
N LEU A 40 -8.51 3.76 14.11
CA LEU A 40 -8.92 4.32 12.82
C LEU A 40 -10.25 3.75 12.33
N THR A 41 -10.43 2.42 12.40
CA THR A 41 -11.66 1.74 11.98
C THR A 41 -12.83 2.02 12.93
N GLN A 42 -12.58 2.15 14.23
CA GLN A 42 -13.59 2.59 15.19
C GLN A 42 -14.07 4.00 14.87
N THR A 43 -13.14 4.96 14.70
CA THR A 43 -13.50 6.34 14.35
C THR A 43 -14.30 6.39 13.04
N TRP A 44 -13.92 5.59 12.05
CA TRP A 44 -14.64 5.47 10.79
C TRP A 44 -16.08 4.98 10.97
N SER A 45 -16.27 3.92 11.76
CA SER A 45 -17.58 3.34 12.05
C SER A 45 -18.48 4.31 12.83
N GLU A 46 -17.93 5.03 13.81
CA GLU A 46 -18.64 6.06 14.59
C GLU A 46 -19.17 7.21 13.71
N HIS A 47 -18.58 7.44 12.54
CA HIS A 47 -19.06 8.39 11.53
C HIS A 47 -20.20 7.86 10.65
N GLY A 48 -20.68 6.63 10.87
CA GLY A 48 -21.83 6.04 10.16
C GLY A 48 -21.54 5.69 8.70
N LEU A 49 -20.27 5.47 8.35
CA LEU A 49 -19.86 5.07 7.01
C LEU A 49 -20.03 3.56 6.81
N VAL A 50 -20.05 3.13 5.55
CA VAL A 50 -20.00 1.71 5.18
C VAL A 50 -18.75 1.04 5.73
N ASP A 51 -18.78 -0.28 5.90
CA ASP A 51 -17.59 -1.03 6.30
C ASP A 51 -16.43 -0.73 5.36
N MET A 52 -15.28 -0.36 5.93
CA MET A 52 -14.14 0.15 5.16
C MET A 52 -13.66 -0.85 4.10
N GLU A 53 -13.73 -2.14 4.41
CA GLU A 53 -13.33 -3.23 3.50
C GLU A 53 -14.28 -3.39 2.30
N THR A 54 -15.48 -2.81 2.37
CA THR A 54 -16.48 -2.81 1.28
C THR A 54 -16.35 -1.62 0.34
N VAL A 55 -15.46 -0.66 0.65
CA VAL A 55 -15.11 0.43 -0.26
C VAL A 55 -14.48 -0.18 -1.51
N GLU A 56 -14.96 0.20 -2.70
CA GLU A 56 -14.52 -0.40 -3.98
C GLU A 56 -13.00 -0.30 -4.17
N GLU A 57 -12.40 0.80 -3.73
CA GLU A 57 -10.97 1.05 -3.84
C GLU A 57 -10.13 0.31 -2.77
N TRP A 58 -10.74 -0.39 -1.81
CA TRP A 58 -10.03 -1.11 -0.74
C TRP A 58 -9.08 -2.18 -1.27
N ALA A 59 -9.58 -3.12 -2.07
CA ALA A 59 -8.76 -4.19 -2.63
C ALA A 59 -7.66 -3.67 -3.58
N PRO A 60 -7.94 -2.72 -4.50
CA PRO A 60 -6.90 -2.07 -5.29
C PRO A 60 -5.84 -1.34 -4.45
N LEU A 61 -6.23 -0.66 -3.36
CA LEU A 61 -5.29 -0.01 -2.44
C LEU A 61 -4.39 -1.02 -1.74
N LEU A 62 -4.93 -2.17 -1.32
CA LEU A 62 -4.13 -3.27 -0.80
C LEU A 62 -3.15 -3.80 -1.85
N GLU A 63 -3.58 -3.98 -3.10
CA GLU A 63 -2.73 -4.47 -4.19
C GLU A 63 -1.57 -3.52 -4.48
N VAL A 64 -1.85 -2.22 -4.68
CA VAL A 64 -0.79 -1.24 -4.97
C VAL A 64 0.17 -1.09 -3.79
N ASN A 65 -0.31 -1.07 -2.55
CA ASN A 65 0.55 -0.95 -1.38
C ASN A 65 1.42 -2.21 -1.20
N ARG A 66 0.91 -3.42 -1.48
CA ARG A 66 1.74 -4.64 -1.50
C ARG A 66 2.80 -4.60 -2.60
N ALA A 67 2.45 -4.12 -3.80
CA ALA A 67 3.41 -3.96 -4.88
C ALA A 67 4.50 -2.95 -4.52
N MET A 68 4.14 -1.81 -3.93
CA MET A 68 5.11 -0.82 -3.45
C MET A 68 6.05 -1.41 -2.39
N TRP A 69 5.54 -2.23 -1.47
CA TRP A 69 6.37 -2.94 -0.50
C TRP A 69 7.40 -3.84 -1.18
N SER A 70 6.96 -4.67 -2.13
CA SER A 70 7.85 -5.60 -2.86
C SER A 70 8.90 -4.85 -3.69
N VAL A 71 8.52 -3.75 -4.36
CA VAL A 71 9.46 -2.89 -5.09
C VAL A 71 10.54 -2.35 -4.14
N GLU A 72 10.14 -1.89 -2.96
CA GLU A 72 11.06 -1.32 -1.97
C GLU A 72 12.03 -2.37 -1.41
N GLU A 73 11.53 -3.59 -1.15
CA GLU A 73 12.37 -4.72 -0.74
C GLU A 73 13.41 -5.10 -1.79
N ASP A 74 12.99 -5.19 -3.07
CA ASP A 74 13.91 -5.49 -4.16
C ASP A 74 14.95 -4.37 -4.35
N LEU A 75 14.54 -3.09 -4.26
CA LEU A 75 15.45 -1.95 -4.31
C LEU A 75 16.52 -2.02 -3.20
N ARG A 76 16.13 -2.32 -1.97
CA ARG A 76 17.08 -2.51 -0.85
C ARG A 76 18.01 -3.70 -1.07
N ALA A 77 17.49 -4.78 -1.66
CA ALA A 77 18.30 -5.94 -1.98
C ALA A 77 19.40 -5.59 -3.00
N HIS A 78 19.05 -4.85 -4.06
CA HIS A 78 20.00 -4.30 -5.04
C HIS A 78 21.02 -3.36 -4.40
N GLU A 79 20.57 -2.39 -3.60
CA GLU A 79 21.42 -1.44 -2.88
C GLU A 79 22.44 -2.16 -1.99
N SER A 80 22.01 -3.18 -1.23
CA SER A 80 22.91 -3.95 -0.35
C SER A 80 24.00 -4.73 -1.08
N ARG A 81 23.81 -4.99 -2.37
CA ARG A 81 24.80 -5.65 -3.24
C ARG A 81 25.62 -4.64 -4.06
N GLY A 82 25.28 -3.35 -4.00
CA GLY A 82 25.84 -2.33 -4.90
C GLY A 82 25.48 -2.57 -6.38
N ASP A 83 24.35 -3.23 -6.64
CA ASP A 83 23.93 -3.66 -7.98
C ASP A 83 22.88 -2.69 -8.53
N PHE A 84 23.33 -1.77 -9.38
CA PHE A 84 22.53 -0.67 -9.94
C PHE A 84 22.24 -0.83 -11.44
N GLY A 85 22.12 -2.07 -11.92
CA GLY A 85 21.81 -2.38 -13.32
C GLY A 85 20.37 -2.08 -13.73
N ASP A 86 19.97 -2.58 -14.91
CA ASP A 86 18.67 -2.28 -15.52
C ASP A 86 17.47 -2.62 -14.62
N ARG A 87 17.55 -3.72 -13.87
CA ARG A 87 16.47 -4.10 -12.93
C ARG A 87 16.29 -3.06 -11.82
N PHE A 88 17.37 -2.52 -11.26
CA PHE A 88 17.30 -1.45 -10.27
C PHE A 88 16.64 -0.19 -10.86
N VAL A 89 17.02 0.19 -12.09
CA VAL A 89 16.43 1.34 -12.79
C VAL A 89 14.92 1.13 -13.02
N SER A 90 14.51 -0.07 -13.44
CA SER A 90 13.08 -0.40 -13.64
C SER A 90 12.29 -0.34 -12.33
N LEU A 91 12.83 -0.88 -11.23
CA LEU A 91 12.21 -0.80 -9.90
C LEU A 91 12.10 0.65 -9.40
N ALA A 92 13.15 1.46 -9.59
CA ALA A 92 13.14 2.87 -9.20
C ALA A 92 12.08 3.66 -9.99
N ARG A 93 11.88 3.34 -11.27
CA ARG A 93 10.79 3.92 -12.09
C ARG A 93 9.41 3.46 -11.62
N ALA A 94 9.28 2.25 -11.09
CA ALA A 94 8.02 1.76 -10.56
C ALA A 94 7.53 2.54 -9.34
N VAL A 95 8.43 3.08 -8.52
CA VAL A 95 8.08 3.83 -7.31
C VAL A 95 7.09 4.96 -7.61
N TYR A 96 7.42 5.87 -8.54
CA TYR A 96 6.53 7.00 -8.83
C TYR A 96 5.27 6.56 -9.58
N ARG A 97 5.37 5.55 -10.47
CA ARG A 97 4.21 5.02 -11.22
C ARG A 97 3.17 4.38 -10.29
N LEU A 98 3.62 3.60 -9.31
CA LEU A 98 2.75 3.01 -8.29
C LEU A 98 2.21 4.08 -7.34
N ASN A 99 3.01 5.10 -6.99
CA ASN A 99 2.53 6.22 -6.19
C ASN A 99 1.43 7.03 -6.90
N ASP A 100 1.57 7.28 -8.20
CA ASP A 100 0.56 7.97 -9.00
C ASP A 100 -0.73 7.13 -9.08
N HIS A 101 -0.59 5.82 -9.26
CA HIS A 101 -1.72 4.89 -9.24
C HIS A 101 -2.43 4.88 -7.87
N ARG A 102 -1.69 4.78 -6.77
CA ARG A 102 -2.22 4.88 -5.40
C ARG A 102 -2.93 6.22 -5.16
N THR A 103 -2.38 7.31 -5.67
CA THR A 103 -2.99 8.65 -5.59
C THR A 103 -4.32 8.71 -6.34
N ALA A 104 -4.42 8.08 -7.52
CA ALA A 104 -5.67 7.98 -8.27
C ALA A 104 -6.74 7.19 -7.49
N LEU A 105 -6.37 6.08 -6.86
CA LEU A 105 -7.26 5.28 -6.01
C LEU A 105 -7.78 6.06 -4.80
N LYS A 106 -6.90 6.78 -4.08
CA LYS A 106 -7.29 7.66 -2.96
C LYS A 106 -8.30 8.73 -3.39
N ARG A 107 -8.09 9.30 -4.58
CA ARG A 107 -9.00 10.28 -5.15
C ARG A 107 -10.36 9.66 -5.46
N ALA A 108 -10.38 8.47 -6.06
CA ALA A 108 -11.61 7.74 -6.37
C ALA A 108 -12.42 7.43 -5.10
N ALA A 109 -11.77 6.88 -4.06
CA ALA A 109 -12.40 6.63 -2.77
C ALA A 109 -12.98 7.90 -2.14
N SER A 110 -12.22 9.00 -2.16
CA SER A 110 -12.67 10.29 -1.63
C SER A 110 -13.90 10.84 -2.37
N LEU A 111 -13.93 10.70 -3.70
CA LEU A 111 -15.08 11.14 -4.52
C LEU A 111 -16.32 10.29 -4.27
N ARG A 112 -16.15 8.99 -3.99
CA ARG A 112 -17.23 8.06 -3.69
C ARG A 112 -17.85 8.29 -2.32
N LEU A 113 -17.04 8.64 -1.32
CA LEU A 113 -17.46 8.74 0.09
C LEU A 113 -17.78 10.18 0.53
N GLY A 114 -17.35 11.19 -0.23
CA GLY A 114 -17.49 12.60 0.13
C GLY A 114 -18.91 13.18 -0.05
N PRO A 115 -19.26 14.26 0.67
CA PRO A 115 -20.55 14.94 0.50
C PRO A 115 -20.57 15.70 -0.83
N GLY A 116 -21.59 15.45 -1.65
CA GLY A 116 -21.76 16.09 -2.96
C GLY A 116 -21.53 15.19 -4.16
N ILE A 117 -21.72 13.86 -4.02
CA ILE A 117 -21.76 12.89 -5.11
C ILE A 117 -22.63 13.45 -6.24
N ASN A 118 -22.01 13.76 -7.38
CA ASN A 118 -22.75 13.86 -8.64
C ASN A 118 -22.61 12.49 -9.32
N PRO A 119 -23.66 11.66 -9.36
CA PRO A 119 -23.60 10.31 -9.94
C PRO A 119 -23.19 10.29 -11.43
N ASN A 120 -23.21 11.45 -12.11
CA ASN A 120 -22.71 11.61 -13.48
C ASN A 120 -21.23 12.02 -13.57
N ARG A 121 -20.51 12.12 -12.45
CA ARG A 121 -19.08 12.47 -12.47
C ARG A 121 -18.29 11.19 -12.71
N SER A 122 -17.76 11.05 -13.92
CA SER A 122 -16.77 10.03 -14.23
C SER A 122 -15.62 10.11 -13.21
N VAL A 123 -15.47 9.07 -12.40
CA VAL A 123 -14.22 8.82 -11.68
C VAL A 123 -13.19 8.44 -12.74
N PRO A 124 -11.93 8.92 -12.68
CA PRO A 124 -10.92 8.49 -13.64
C PRO A 124 -10.83 6.97 -13.59
N ASP A 125 -10.94 6.33 -14.76
CA ASP A 125 -10.54 4.94 -14.89
C ASP A 125 -9.06 4.84 -14.53
N TYR A 126 -8.71 3.89 -13.69
CA TYR A 126 -7.35 3.66 -13.27
C TYR A 126 -6.94 2.26 -13.72
N ASN A 127 -5.75 2.17 -14.32
CA ASN A 127 -5.14 0.89 -14.61
C ASN A 127 -5.05 0.07 -13.32
N THR A 128 -5.33 -1.22 -13.39
CA THR A 128 -5.04 -2.15 -12.28
C THR A 128 -3.55 -2.11 -11.93
N THR A 129 -3.19 -2.41 -10.68
CA THR A 129 -1.78 -2.50 -10.28
C THR A 129 -1.03 -3.50 -11.15
N LYS A 130 -1.65 -4.65 -11.47
CA LYS A 130 -1.12 -5.61 -12.45
C LYS A 130 -0.81 -5.00 -13.83
N GLN A 131 -1.69 -4.15 -14.37
CA GLN A 131 -1.43 -3.46 -15.64
C GLN A 131 -0.23 -2.50 -15.52
N VAL A 132 -0.20 -1.68 -14.46
CA VAL A 132 0.93 -0.75 -14.20
C VAL A 132 2.26 -1.51 -14.13
N LEU A 133 2.30 -2.65 -13.42
CA LEU A 133 3.50 -3.48 -13.31
C LEU A 133 3.87 -4.16 -14.64
N THR A 134 2.89 -4.59 -15.42
CA THR A 134 3.12 -5.21 -16.74
C THR A 134 3.75 -4.22 -17.72
N GLU A 135 3.27 -2.98 -17.75
CA GLU A 135 3.85 -1.91 -18.57
C GLU A 135 5.32 -1.61 -18.21
N LEU A 136 5.72 -1.90 -16.98
CA LEU A 136 7.08 -1.71 -16.48
C LEU A 136 7.97 -2.96 -16.60
N GLY A 137 7.43 -4.08 -17.10
CA GLY A 137 8.14 -5.35 -17.14
C GLY A 137 8.40 -5.95 -15.76
N LEU A 138 7.51 -5.67 -14.79
CA LEU A 138 7.62 -6.04 -13.38
C LEU A 138 6.44 -6.93 -12.91
N SER A 139 5.87 -7.72 -13.81
CA SER A 139 4.76 -8.64 -13.49
C SER A 139 5.14 -9.68 -12.42
N ASP A 140 6.43 -9.87 -12.13
CA ASP A 140 6.96 -10.78 -11.12
C ASP A 140 6.94 -10.19 -9.69
N VAL A 141 6.66 -8.90 -9.54
CA VAL A 141 6.66 -8.20 -8.23
C VAL A 141 5.37 -8.46 -7.44
N THR A 142 4.34 -9.05 -8.06
CA THR A 142 3.10 -9.48 -7.39
C THR A 142 3.24 -10.89 -6.79
N GLY A 143 4.07 -11.05 -5.76
CA GLY A 143 4.25 -12.32 -5.03
C GLY A 143 3.43 -12.41 -3.74
N SER A 144 2.92 -13.60 -3.42
CA SER A 144 2.22 -13.91 -2.16
C SER A 144 3.16 -13.67 -0.95
N PRO A 145 2.64 -13.22 0.22
CA PRO A 145 3.42 -13.05 1.45
C PRO A 145 4.32 -14.25 1.82
N MET A 146 3.94 -15.47 1.45
CA MET A 146 4.69 -16.70 1.74
C MET A 146 5.98 -16.87 0.91
N GLU A 147 6.09 -16.30 -0.29
CA GLU A 147 7.32 -16.43 -1.10
C GLU A 147 8.44 -15.50 -0.60
N ILE A 148 8.07 -14.44 0.13
CA ILE A 148 8.99 -13.42 0.67
C ILE A 148 9.58 -13.87 2.01
N SER A 149 8.79 -14.53 2.88
CA SER A 149 9.26 -15.07 4.16
C SER A 149 10.42 -16.08 3.98
N ARG A 150 10.38 -16.88 2.92
CA ARG A 150 11.43 -17.85 2.59
C ARG A 150 12.76 -17.19 2.17
N LYS A 151 12.72 -16.00 1.57
CA LYS A 151 13.93 -15.22 1.23
C LYS A 151 14.56 -14.54 2.46
N CYS A 152 13.77 -14.17 3.47
CA CYS A 152 14.29 -13.60 4.72
C CYS A 152 15.00 -14.64 5.59
N GLU A 153 14.42 -15.84 5.74
CA GLU A 153 15.04 -16.94 6.50
C GLU A 153 16.38 -17.40 5.88
N LEU A 154 16.46 -17.45 4.54
CA LEU A 154 17.68 -17.86 3.83
C LEU A 154 18.80 -16.80 3.82
N SER A 155 18.51 -15.54 4.17
CA SER A 155 19.50 -14.45 4.09
C SER A 155 20.04 -13.97 5.44
N GLY A 156 19.52 -14.50 6.57
CA GLY A 156 19.99 -14.13 7.91
C GLY A 156 19.79 -12.65 8.28
N ARG A 157 19.01 -11.89 7.50
CA ARG A 157 18.80 -10.46 7.73
C ARG A 157 17.62 -10.25 8.66
N ARG A 158 17.91 -9.65 9.82
CA ARG A 158 16.93 -9.16 10.77
C ARG A 158 16.07 -8.11 10.07
N TYR A 159 14.76 -8.33 10.05
CA TYR A 159 13.76 -7.45 9.45
C TYR A 159 13.60 -6.16 10.30
N GLU A 160 14.65 -5.33 10.35
CA GLU A 160 14.73 -4.12 11.17
C GLU A 160 14.99 -2.88 10.30
N ARG A 161 14.10 -2.62 9.33
CA ARG A 161 13.78 -1.27 8.81
C ARG A 161 12.71 -1.36 7.72
N VAL A 162 11.45 -1.49 8.11
CA VAL A 162 10.34 -1.24 7.17
C VAL A 162 9.30 -0.37 7.87
N SER A 163 9.46 0.95 7.79
CA SER A 163 8.42 1.91 8.20
C SER A 163 8.69 3.37 7.84
N HIS A 164 9.33 3.72 6.71
CA HIS A 164 9.57 5.15 6.41
C HIS A 164 9.10 5.66 5.05
N LEU A 165 8.58 4.80 4.16
CA LEU A 165 8.11 5.23 2.83
C LEU A 165 6.64 4.88 2.55
N MET A 166 5.92 4.30 3.51
CA MET A 166 4.47 4.09 3.43
C MET A 166 3.66 5.05 4.30
N ASP A 167 4.30 6.06 4.87
CA ASP A 167 3.64 7.11 5.66
C ASP A 167 3.37 8.34 4.78
#